data_AF-A0A418NN39-F1
#
_entry.id   AF-A0A418NN39-F1
#
_cell.length_a   1.000
_cell.length_b   1.000
_cell.length_c   1.000
_cell.angle_alpha   90.00
_cell.angle_beta   90.00
_cell.angle_gamma   90.00
#
_symmetry.space_group_name_H-M   'P 1'
#
loop_
_entity.id
_entity.type
_entity.pdbx_description
1 polymer ?
#
loop_
_entity_poly.entity_id
_entity_poly.type
_entity_poly.pdbx_seq_one_letter_code
_entity_poly.pdbx_strand_id
1 'polypeptide(L)' 'MGNASWYDFAVAIQEEALSIGLLNRAIPIAPIPTSAYITLAARPTFSLLDCSKTRELLGDGHTHWCTNLRTMLNEEAYLG' A
#
# COMPACT_ATOMS: atom_id res chain seq x y z
N MET A 1 10.60 -1.83 9.24
CA MET A 1 9.48 -2.75 9.03
C MET A 1 8.25 -1.91 8.74
N GLY A 2 7.47 -2.25 7.72
CA GLY A 2 6.23 -1.55 7.39
C GLY A 2 5.05 -2.50 7.56
N ASN A 3 4.10 -2.13 8.40
CA ASN A 3 2.79 -2.78 8.49
C ASN A 3 1.74 -1.82 7.89
N ALA A 4 0.72 -2.39 7.27
CA ALA A 4 -0.45 -1.65 6.82
C ALA A 4 -1.62 -2.63 6.69
N SER A 5 -2.81 -2.21 7.11
CA SER A 5 -4.04 -2.87 6.67
C SER A 5 -4.41 -2.43 5.26
N TRP A 6 -5.33 -3.13 4.60
CA TRP A 6 -5.87 -2.69 3.30
C TRP A 6 -6.54 -1.32 3.38
N TYR A 7 -7.13 -1.01 4.54
CA TYR A 7 -7.70 0.31 4.80
C TYR A 7 -6.61 1.38 4.82
N ASP A 8 -5.53 1.18 5.59
CA ASP A 8 -4.43 2.14 5.68
C ASP A 8 -3.76 2.34 4.31
N PHE A 9 -3.63 1.27 3.53
CA PHE A 9 -3.08 1.35 2.18
C PHE A 9 -3.96 2.15 1.23
N ALA A 10 -5.28 1.97 1.27
CA ALA A 10 -6.22 2.74 0.46
C ALA A 10 -6.21 4.23 0.82
N VAL A 11 -6.14 4.56 2.11
CA VAL A 11 -6.01 5.94 2.59
C VAL A 11 -4.71 6.57 2.08
N ALA A 12 -3.58 5.89 2.24
CA ALA A 12 -2.29 6.40 1.78
C ALA A 12 -2.24 6.63 0.26
N ILE A 13 -2.86 5.75 -0.54
CA ILE A 13 -2.97 5.95 -2.00
C ILE A 13 -3.72 7.25 -2.30
N GLN A 14 -4.87 7.47 -1.66
CA GLN A 14 -5.67 8.67 -1.90
C GLN A 14 -4.92 9.94 -1.47
N GLU A 15 -4.30 9.94 -0.30
CA GLU A 15 -3.53 11.08 0.21
C GLU A 15 -2.38 11.45 -0.72
N GLU A 16 -1.56 10.47 -1.12
CA GLU A 16 -0.43 10.70 -2.01
C GLU A 16 -0.88 11.15 -3.39
N ALA A 17 -1.92 10.51 -3.97
CA ALA A 17 -2.44 10.86 -5.28
C ALA A 17 -3.09 12.25 -5.33
N LEU A 18 -3.74 12.68 -4.24
CA LEU A 18 -4.22 14.07 -4.11
C LEU A 18 -3.05 15.06 -4.00
N SER A 19 -2.00 14.71 -3.25
CA SER A 19 -0.85 15.59 -3.04
C SER A 19 -0.09 15.90 -4.34
N ILE A 20 -0.04 14.95 -5.27
CA ILE A 20 0.61 15.10 -6.58
C ILE A 20 -0.36 15.55 -7.68
N GLY A 21 -1.63 15.78 -7.35
CA GLY A 21 -2.66 16.23 -8.31
C GLY A 21 -3.15 15.16 -9.28
N LEU A 22 -2.80 13.89 -9.08
CA LEU A 22 -3.30 12.75 -9.87
C LEU A 22 -4.81 12.52 -9.60
N LEU A 23 -5.23 12.75 -8.36
CA LEU A 23 -6.64 12.89 -8.00
C LEU A 23 -6.97 14.35 -7.72
N ASN A 24 -8.19 14.76 -8.08
CA ASN A 24 -8.71 16.10 -7.81
C ASN A 24 -9.78 16.13 -6.70
N ARG A 25 -10.17 14.96 -6.19
CA ARG A 25 -11.25 14.82 -5.21
C ARG A 25 -11.02 13.64 -4.29
N ALA A 26 -11.10 13.90 -2.99
CA ALA A 26 -11.18 12.84 -1.97
C ALA A 26 -12.58 12.22 -1.94
N ILE A 27 -12.65 10.91 -1.76
CA ILE A 27 -13.88 10.16 -1.50
C ILE A 27 -13.78 9.49 -0.12
N PRO A 28 -14.89 9.32 0.62
CA PRO A 28 -14.87 8.61 1.89
C PRO A 28 -14.37 7.17 1.71
N ILE A 29 -13.35 6.79 2.49
CA ILE A 29 -12.85 5.42 2.59
C ILE A 29 -13.34 4.88 3.93
N ALA A 30 -14.25 3.91 3.89
CA ALA A 30 -14.77 3.26 5.09
C ALA A 30 -14.08 1.90 5.27
N PRO A 31 -13.60 1.55 6.49
CA PRO A 31 -13.09 0.23 6.75
C PRO A 31 -14.25 -0.78 6.67
N ILE A 32 -14.04 -1.86 5.91
CA ILE A 32 -15.01 -2.95 5.82
C ILE A 32 -14.40 -4.17 6.51
N PRO A 33 -15.10 -4.82 7.45
CA PRO A 33 -14.60 -6.05 8.05
C PRO A 33 -14.53 -7.14 6.96
N THR A 34 -13.49 -7.97 6.99
CA THR A 34 -13.30 -9.07 6.02
C THR A 34 -14.54 -9.97 5.91
N SER A 35 -15.31 -10.14 6.98
CA SER A 35 -16.56 -10.90 7.00
C SER A 35 -17.68 -10.31 6.13
N ALA A 36 -17.64 -9.01 5.84
CA ALA A 36 -18.61 -8.33 4.98
C ALA A 36 -18.26 -8.41 3.48
N TYR A 37 -17.10 -8.97 3.12
CA TYR A 37 -16.68 -9.21 1.74
C TYR A 37 -16.41 -10.70 1.53
N ILE A 38 -17.43 -11.44 1.08
CA ILE A 38 -17.30 -12.88 0.83
C ILE A 38 -16.46 -13.09 -0.43
N THR A 39 -15.19 -13.42 -0.26
CA THR A 39 -14.31 -13.84 -1.36
C THR A 39 -14.36 -15.36 -1.52
N LEU A 40 -14.43 -15.86 -2.76
CA LEU A 40 -14.44 -17.30 -3.05
C LEU A 40 -13.16 -18.03 -2.59
N ALA A 41 -12.06 -17.30 -2.43
CA ALA A 41 -10.81 -17.80 -1.88
C ALA A 41 -10.58 -17.27 -0.46
N ALA A 42 -10.17 -18.15 0.45
CA ALA A 42 -9.78 -17.77 1.80
C ALA A 42 -8.53 -16.87 1.76
N ARG A 43 -8.57 -15.75 2.48
CA ARG A 43 -7.45 -14.83 2.65
C ARG A 43 -6.89 -15.00 4.07
N PRO A 44 -5.58 -15.15 4.26
CA PRO A 44 -4.99 -15.15 5.58
C PRO A 44 -5.17 -13.78 6.24
N THR A 45 -5.50 -13.76 7.53
CA THR A 45 -5.71 -12.52 8.31
C THR A 45 -4.43 -11.68 8.43
N PHE A 46 -3.27 -12.31 8.28
CA PHE A 46 -1.97 -11.67 8.40
C PHE A 46 -0.99 -12.29 7.39
N SER A 47 -0.32 -11.46 6.61
CA SER A 47 0.60 -11.91 5.55
C SER A 47 1.90 -11.10 5.53
N LEU A 48 2.26 -10.47 6.66
CA LEU A 48 3.57 -9.83 6.77
C LEU A 48 4.65 -10.90 6.69
N LEU A 49 5.50 -10.76 5.68
CA LEU A 49 6.66 -11.60 5.47
C LEU A 49 7.87 -10.96 6.14
N ASP A 50 8.58 -11.74 6.96
CA ASP A 50 9.90 -11.32 7.43
C ASP A 50 10.91 -11.53 6.31
N CYS A 51 11.38 -10.43 5.72
CA CYS A 51 12.39 -10.42 4.67
C CYS A 51 13.80 -10.12 5.20
N SER A 52 14.03 -10.11 6.51
CA SER A 52 15.32 -9.77 7.13
C SER A 52 16.50 -10.54 6.54
N LYS A 53 16.37 -11.88 6.48
CA LYS A 53 17.42 -12.78 5.98
C LYS A 53 17.78 -12.56 4.50
N THR A 54 16.77 -12.35 3.65
CA THR A 54 17.01 -12.08 2.22
C THR A 54 17.70 -10.74 2.05
N ARG A 55 17.33 -9.74 2.85
CA ARG A 55 17.91 -8.40 2.77
C ARG A 55 19.35 -8.36 3.27
N GLU A 56 19.64 -9.06 4.36
CA GLU A 56 21.01 -9.23 4.86
C GLU A 56 21.93 -9.87 3.81
N LEU A 57 21.41 -10.86 3.08
CA LEU A 57 22.15 -11.52 2.00
C LEU A 57 22.42 -10.62 0.80
N LEU A 58 21.44 -9.79 0.42
CA LEU A 58 21.54 -8.91 -0.76
C LEU A 58 22.25 -7.58 -0.46
N GLY A 59 22.42 -7.23 0.81
CA GLY A 59 22.95 -5.94 1.22
C GLY A 59 22.07 -4.76 0.81
N ASP A 60 20.79 -5.03 0.50
CA ASP A 60 19.84 -4.01 0.08
C ASP A 60 19.27 -3.27 1.30
N GLY A 61 19.18 -1.94 1.19
CA GLY A 61 18.60 -1.11 2.24
C GLY A 61 17.12 -1.42 2.47
N HIS A 62 16.60 -1.00 3.63
CA HIS A 62 15.16 -1.06 3.90
C HIS A 62 14.44 0.17 3.34
N THR A 63 13.75 0.02 2.20
CA THR A 63 12.80 1.06 1.74
C THR A 63 11.42 0.84 2.37
N HIS A 64 10.86 1.87 2.99
CA HIS A 64 9.51 1.83 3.53
C HIS A 64 8.48 1.75 2.40
N TRP A 65 7.37 1.04 2.59
CA TRP A 65 6.38 0.83 1.53
C TRP A 65 5.77 2.15 1.03
N CYS A 66 5.58 3.14 1.91
CA CYS A 66 5.09 4.48 1.52
C CYS A 66 6.03 5.17 0.52
N THR A 67 7.35 4.99 0.67
CA THR A 67 8.33 5.55 -0.27
C THR A 67 8.14 4.94 -1.66
N ASN A 68 8.03 3.61 -1.72
CA ASN A 68 7.80 2.92 -2.99
C ASN A 68 6.43 3.28 -3.61
N LEU A 69 5.39 3.42 -2.77
CA LEU A 69 4.07 3.87 -3.23
C LEU A 69 4.16 5.25 -3.89
N ARG A 70 4.82 6.20 -3.23
CA ARG A 70 4.98 7.55 -3.77
C ARG A 70 5.77 7.55 -5.08
N THR A 71 6.85 6.77 -5.17
CA THR A 71 7.61 6.63 -6.42
C THR A 71 6.71 6.14 -7.55
N MET A 72 5.99 5.04 -7.32
CA MET A 72 5.07 4.47 -8.30
C MET A 72 3.98 5.47 -8.72
N LEU A 73 3.33 6.17 -7.78
CA LEU A 73 2.30 7.15 -8.11
C LEU A 73 2.83 8.34 -8.93
N ASN A 74 4.08 8.77 -8.69
CA ASN A 74 4.71 9.80 -9.51
C ASN A 74 5.04 9.28 -10.93
N GLU A 75 5.44 8.02 -11.07
CA GLU A 75 5.64 7.40 -12.38
C GLU A 75 4.33 7.31 -13.16
N GLU A 76 3.24 6.86 -12.53
CA GLU A 76 1.90 6.83 -13.14
C GLU A 76 1.42 8.23 -13.56
N ALA A 77 1.63 9.24 -12.70
CA ALA A 77 1.28 10.63 -13.02
C ALA A 77 2.09 11.21 -14.19
N TYR A 78 3.32 10.72 -14.39
CA TYR A 78 4.15 11.11 -15.52
C TYR A 78 3.74 10.43 -16.84
N LEU A 79 3.23 9.19 -16.77
CA LEU A 79 2.88 8.39 -17.94
C LEU A 79 1.52 8.74 -18.56
N GLY A 80 0.55 9.22 -17.76
CA GLY A 80 -0.73 9.77 -18.25
C GLY A 80 -1.76 8.74 -18.68
#